data_AF-A0AB73K5E8-F1
#
_entry.id   AF-A0AB73K5E8-F1
#
_cell.length_a   1.000
_cell.length_b   1.000
_cell.length_c   1.000
_cell.angle_alpha   90.00
_cell.angle_beta   90.00
_cell.angle_gamma   90.00
#
_symmetry.space_group_name_H-M   'P 1'
#
loop_
_entity.id
_entity.type
_entity.pdbx_description
1 polymer ?
#
loop_
_entity_poly.entity_id
_entity_poly.type
_entity_poly.pdbx_seq_one_letter_code
_entity_poly.pdbx_strand_id
1 'polypeptide(L)'
;MSRYRYVKGSITKITHGKHYMYSGENIITSSQKKVVEVGKQNGVIIGEPEEYVREKRIISIKSDLYIRNYLELKTPYLDVSNLLSFKSSKPFIAGIKAIFGDDIKHEVAKKFMLDLLDNKVPLPKWEATWILSDEQGGCFNEKYETIYINEKIILDAEKNPKKSWLLFLIMIEEIGHYVDHLLRNKYDTIGGDAPGDEGKLFAADFIHYNKLLFKDFEFAQIEIQEESGKIKRFNAKVLRDDPEFKIKAQDLLYTDSMEDDHGIITLKDGEEVEVEFFKIRGQGAIHEDITKRAAKNAGVLYDYRLDRGCSWQDVPCSDPSTINNCYFSTGFGMKKEGKIAFESHNGSLQYWHSMAPAGVFTNQEVKNLILKQAEEWFKEGISSKYNKQDIKINKHDIMYDPQSKRPSHTPVEGKKDGYDGLFYIGKILHMVQDSYSLSHTQRDSENRIVQFQGYDAQNHHKHGHADKDGGSIGAQHAETASTQILKFYKEFRDGKITTEAGVLLLLKNYLDKHVYPIAPGRENVTAGGSAPEYSK
;
A
#
# COMPACT_ATOMS: atom_id res chain seq x y z
N MET A 1 9.48 -17.54 29.05
CA MET A 1 8.15 -17.97 29.54
C MET A 1 8.12 -19.49 29.61
N SER A 2 8.31 -20.06 30.81
CA SER A 2 8.20 -21.49 31.07
C SER A 2 6.71 -21.87 31.17
N ARG A 3 6.22 -22.69 30.23
CA ARG A 3 4.83 -23.20 30.25
C ARG A 3 4.80 -24.50 31.04
N TYR A 4 4.28 -24.47 32.26
CA TYR A 4 3.97 -25.67 33.03
C TYR A 4 2.64 -26.25 32.56
N ARG A 5 2.62 -27.50 32.12
CA ARG A 5 1.38 -28.24 31.80
C ARG A 5 1.25 -29.43 32.73
N TYR A 6 0.34 -29.36 33.69
CA TYR A 6 0.00 -30.49 34.56
C TYR A 6 -0.95 -31.43 33.81
N VAL A 7 -0.48 -32.64 33.51
CA VAL A 7 -1.31 -33.70 32.91
C VAL A 7 -1.54 -34.79 33.96
N LYS A 8 -2.80 -35.02 34.36
CA LYS A 8 -3.21 -36.02 35.38
C LYS A 8 -3.08 -37.49 34.91
N GLY A 9 -2.42 -37.75 33.79
CA GLY A 9 -2.34 -39.07 33.13
C GLY A 9 -0.95 -39.41 32.60
N SER A 10 -0.85 -40.52 31.87
CA SER A 10 0.38 -40.94 31.19
C SER A 10 0.65 -40.07 29.96
N ILE A 11 1.92 -39.77 29.69
CA ILE A 11 2.35 -39.09 28.47
C ILE A 11 3.06 -40.12 27.59
N THR A 12 2.55 -40.32 26.37
CA THR A 12 3.19 -41.15 25.34
C THR A 12 3.47 -40.30 24.12
N LYS A 13 4.75 -40.21 23.74
CA LYS A 13 5.20 -39.51 22.53
C LYS A 13 5.87 -40.50 21.59
N ILE A 14 5.36 -40.58 20.37
CA ILE A 14 5.88 -41.48 19.32
C ILE A 14 6.36 -40.59 18.18
N THR A 15 7.65 -40.70 17.86
CA THR A 15 8.23 -39.97 16.71
C THR A 15 8.73 -40.96 15.67
N HIS A 16 8.34 -40.72 14.41
CA HIS A 16 8.68 -41.59 13.28
C HIS A 16 9.98 -41.18 12.54
N GLY A 17 10.62 -40.09 12.94
CA GLY A 17 11.89 -39.61 12.39
C GLY A 17 12.77 -38.95 13.45
N LYS A 18 13.77 -38.16 13.02
CA LYS A 18 14.64 -37.39 13.93
C LYS A 18 13.83 -36.39 14.75
N HIS A 19 14.08 -36.33 16.05
CA HIS A 19 13.40 -35.42 16.97
C HIS A 19 14.41 -34.69 17.83
N TYR A 20 14.44 -33.36 17.72
CA TYR A 20 15.34 -32.52 18.51
C TYR A 20 14.52 -31.62 19.45
N MET A 21 14.94 -31.53 20.70
CA MET A 21 14.38 -30.61 21.70
C MET A 21 15.51 -29.71 22.20
N TYR A 22 15.38 -28.41 21.96
CA TYR A 22 16.32 -27.39 22.41
C TYR A 22 15.63 -26.45 23.40
N SER A 23 16.34 -26.05 24.44
CA SER A 23 15.89 -25.06 25.40
C SER A 23 17.10 -24.32 25.96
N GLY A 24 17.00 -23.00 26.09
CA GLY A 24 18.03 -22.19 26.76
C GLY A 24 18.07 -22.40 28.28
N GLU A 25 17.10 -23.15 28.82
CA GLU A 25 16.97 -23.54 30.23
C GLU A 25 16.52 -25.02 30.35
N ASN A 26 16.26 -25.51 31.56
CA ASN A 26 15.85 -26.91 31.78
C ASN A 26 14.46 -27.22 31.17
N ILE A 27 14.37 -28.31 30.41
CA ILE A 27 13.07 -28.90 30.02
C ILE A 27 12.65 -29.89 31.11
N ILE A 28 11.55 -29.60 31.81
CA ILE A 28 10.99 -30.51 32.83
C ILE A 28 9.70 -31.15 32.30
N THR A 29 9.79 -32.42 31.91
CA THR A 29 8.62 -33.25 31.59
C THR A 29 8.21 -34.04 32.83
N SER A 30 7.02 -33.76 33.38
CA SER A 30 6.50 -34.48 34.55
C SER A 30 5.13 -35.12 34.27
N SER A 31 4.95 -36.35 34.76
CA SER A 31 3.67 -37.08 34.79
C SER A 31 3.46 -37.64 36.18
N GLN A 32 2.23 -37.62 36.68
CA GLN A 32 1.87 -38.25 37.96
C GLN A 32 1.88 -39.79 37.92
N LYS A 33 1.98 -40.39 36.72
CA LYS A 33 1.97 -41.86 36.55
C LYS A 33 3.19 -42.39 35.80
N LYS A 34 3.39 -41.97 34.54
CA LYS A 34 4.47 -42.49 33.69
C LYS A 34 4.73 -41.58 32.49
N VAL A 35 6.00 -41.35 32.20
CA VAL A 35 6.46 -40.76 30.93
C VAL A 35 7.13 -41.87 30.13
N VAL A 36 6.71 -42.05 28.87
CA VAL A 36 7.32 -43.01 27.94
C VAL A 36 7.65 -42.32 26.63
N GLU A 37 8.93 -42.33 26.26
CA GLU A 37 9.43 -41.83 24.98
C GLU A 37 9.96 -43.01 24.16
N VAL A 38 9.46 -43.17 22.93
CA VAL A 38 9.84 -44.28 22.03
C VAL A 38 10.28 -43.72 20.68
N GLY A 39 11.58 -43.86 20.38
CA GLY A 39 12.14 -43.62 19.05
C GLY A 39 12.21 -44.93 18.25
N LYS A 40 11.54 -45.00 17.09
CA LYS A 40 11.48 -46.22 16.27
C LYS A 40 12.76 -46.54 15.48
N GLN A 41 13.64 -45.56 15.28
CA GLN A 41 14.94 -45.73 14.62
C GLN A 41 16.01 -45.15 15.55
N ASN A 42 16.80 -46.02 16.19
CA ASN A 42 17.95 -45.70 17.06
C ASN A 42 17.68 -45.10 18.47
N GLY A 43 16.46 -45.25 19.02
CA GLY A 43 16.17 -44.91 20.42
C GLY A 43 16.15 -43.41 20.75
N VAL A 44 16.05 -43.10 22.05
CA VAL A 44 16.19 -41.73 22.58
C VAL A 44 17.66 -41.52 22.94
N ILE A 45 18.31 -40.54 22.31
CA ILE A 45 19.70 -40.18 22.59
C ILE A 45 19.68 -38.98 23.54
N ILE A 46 20.29 -39.13 24.72
CA ILE A 46 20.46 -38.07 25.70
C ILE A 46 21.95 -37.70 25.69
N GLY A 47 22.26 -36.45 25.38
CA GLY A 47 23.62 -35.93 25.32
C GLY A 47 23.64 -34.41 25.32
N GLU A 48 24.85 -33.84 25.37
CA GLU A 48 25.04 -32.42 25.11
C GLU A 48 24.51 -32.06 23.72
N PRO A 49 23.88 -30.89 23.53
CA PRO A 49 23.40 -30.48 22.22
C PRO A 49 24.58 -30.44 21.25
N GLU A 50 24.45 -31.15 20.13
CA GLU A 50 25.37 -30.97 19.01
C GLU A 50 25.38 -29.49 18.64
N GLU A 51 26.57 -28.90 18.58
CA GLU A 51 26.73 -27.54 18.09
C GLU A 51 26.20 -27.52 16.66
N TYR A 52 25.15 -26.73 16.39
CA TYR A 52 24.57 -26.65 15.05
C TYR A 52 25.62 -26.04 14.11
N VAL A 53 26.34 -26.89 13.39
CA VAL A 53 27.27 -26.49 12.35
C VAL A 53 26.44 -26.02 11.17
N ARG A 54 26.45 -24.70 10.92
CA ARG A 54 25.67 -24.11 9.82
C ARG A 54 26.19 -24.62 8.48
N GLU A 55 25.28 -25.09 7.64
CA GLU A 55 25.63 -25.62 6.33
C GLU A 55 26.20 -24.52 5.39
N LYS A 56 25.68 -23.30 5.56
CA LYS A 56 26.09 -22.10 4.83
C LYS A 56 25.96 -20.89 5.74
N ARG A 57 26.88 -19.95 5.61
CA ARG A 57 26.85 -18.67 6.32
C ARG A 57 27.08 -17.53 5.35
N ILE A 58 26.19 -16.55 5.33
CA ILE A 58 26.45 -15.29 4.63
C ILE A 58 27.51 -14.51 5.41
N ILE A 59 28.61 -14.16 4.74
CA ILE A 59 29.76 -13.47 5.37
C ILE A 59 29.86 -12.01 4.98
N SER A 60 29.35 -11.62 3.80
CA SER A 60 29.29 -10.22 3.39
C SER A 60 28.16 -9.99 2.39
N ILE A 61 27.56 -8.79 2.48
CA ILE A 61 26.59 -8.26 1.53
C ILE A 61 27.09 -6.86 1.17
N LYS A 62 27.19 -6.56 -0.13
CA LYS A 62 27.56 -5.24 -0.64
C LYS A 62 26.49 -4.77 -1.60
N SER A 63 25.97 -3.57 -1.37
CA SER A 63 24.93 -2.95 -2.18
C SER A 63 25.10 -1.44 -2.16
N ASP A 64 24.73 -0.80 -3.26
CA ASP A 64 24.62 0.65 -3.35
C ASP A 64 23.30 1.15 -2.72
N LEU A 65 23.16 2.48 -2.61
CA LEU A 65 21.94 3.14 -2.13
C LEU A 65 20.83 3.26 -3.20
N TYR A 66 21.10 2.89 -4.45
CA TYR A 66 20.13 3.01 -5.55
C TYR A 66 19.52 4.41 -5.78
N ILE A 67 20.12 5.46 -5.20
CA ILE A 67 19.73 6.87 -5.42
C ILE A 67 20.40 7.47 -6.66
N ARG A 68 21.32 6.75 -7.30
CA ARG A 68 22.02 7.22 -8.52
C ARG A 68 21.68 6.38 -9.72
N ASN A 69 21.57 7.03 -10.86
CA ASN A 69 21.36 6.36 -12.14
C ASN A 69 22.46 6.69 -13.14
N TYR A 70 22.74 5.69 -13.99
CA TYR A 70 23.68 5.75 -15.12
C TYR A 70 22.98 5.95 -16.48
N LEU A 71 21.65 5.98 -16.57
CA LEU A 71 20.91 6.21 -17.82
C LEU A 71 19.60 6.98 -17.58
N GLU A 72 19.70 8.32 -17.54
CA GLU A 72 18.58 9.30 -17.50
C GLU A 72 17.47 9.02 -16.49
N LEU A 73 17.54 9.59 -15.27
CA LEU A 73 16.38 9.58 -14.37
C LEU A 73 16.10 10.86 -13.58
N LYS A 74 14.79 11.01 -13.31
CA LYS A 74 14.10 12.06 -12.56
C LYS A 74 14.13 11.77 -11.05
N THR A 75 13.49 12.65 -10.30
CA THR A 75 13.74 12.89 -8.89
C THR A 75 13.03 11.96 -7.92
N PRO A 76 13.69 11.42 -6.86
CA PRO A 76 14.95 11.80 -6.19
C PRO A 76 16.23 11.18 -6.78
N TYR A 77 16.18 10.50 -7.93
CA TYR A 77 17.35 9.86 -8.49
C TYR A 77 18.26 10.85 -9.20
N LEU A 78 19.56 10.76 -8.92
CA LEU A 78 20.55 11.63 -9.55
C LEU A 78 21.08 10.97 -10.82
N ASP A 79 20.82 11.61 -11.97
CA ASP A 79 21.52 11.32 -13.21
C ASP A 79 22.93 11.93 -13.18
N VAL A 80 23.90 11.13 -12.77
CA VAL A 80 25.32 11.55 -12.73
C VAL A 80 25.94 11.69 -14.12
N SER A 81 25.34 11.08 -15.16
CA SER A 81 25.86 11.18 -16.53
C SER A 81 25.70 12.60 -17.10
N ASN A 82 24.83 13.40 -16.49
CA ASN A 82 24.40 14.69 -16.98
C ASN A 82 24.51 15.78 -15.88
N LEU A 83 25.59 15.73 -15.09
CA LEU A 83 25.95 16.70 -14.02
C LEU A 83 25.79 18.18 -14.43
N LEU A 84 25.97 18.50 -15.72
CA LEU A 84 25.86 19.85 -16.28
C LEU A 84 24.41 20.27 -16.64
N SER A 85 23.45 19.34 -16.60
CA SER A 85 22.06 19.54 -17.03
C SER A 85 21.09 19.87 -15.88
N PHE A 86 21.51 19.72 -14.61
CA PHE A 86 20.68 20.10 -13.46
C PHE A 86 20.49 21.62 -13.42
N LYS A 87 19.43 22.11 -14.06
CA LYS A 87 19.05 23.54 -14.03
C LYS A 87 18.78 24.04 -12.61
N SER A 88 18.36 23.16 -11.68
CA SER A 88 18.34 23.46 -10.23
C SER A 88 18.23 22.20 -9.37
N SER A 89 18.57 22.31 -8.07
CA SER A 89 18.36 21.25 -7.06
C SER A 89 16.91 21.12 -6.58
N LYS A 90 15.99 21.97 -7.06
CA LYS A 90 14.61 22.01 -6.57
C LYS A 90 13.83 20.70 -6.78
N PRO A 91 13.93 20.02 -7.94
CA PRO A 91 13.29 18.73 -8.11
C PRO A 91 13.79 17.74 -7.05
N PHE A 92 15.12 17.67 -6.83
CA PHE A 92 15.75 16.76 -5.85
C PHE A 92 15.12 16.91 -4.47
N ILE A 93 15.04 18.16 -4.05
CA ILE A 93 14.51 18.52 -2.75
C ILE A 93 13.01 18.23 -2.65
N ALA A 94 12.25 18.44 -3.73
CA ALA A 94 10.83 18.11 -3.77
C ALA A 94 10.59 16.59 -3.65
N GLY A 95 11.33 15.77 -4.39
CA GLY A 95 11.23 14.30 -4.29
C GLY A 95 11.60 13.78 -2.90
N ILE A 96 12.70 14.30 -2.32
CA ILE A 96 13.08 13.97 -0.94
C ILE A 96 11.97 14.32 0.05
N LYS A 97 11.40 15.53 -0.03
CA LYS A 97 10.31 15.95 0.88
C LYS A 97 9.03 15.14 0.68
N ALA A 98 8.71 14.75 -0.55
CA ALA A 98 7.51 13.98 -0.83
C ALA A 98 7.58 12.55 -0.26
N ILE A 99 8.77 11.94 -0.25
CA ILE A 99 8.98 10.58 0.28
C ILE A 99 9.22 10.61 1.80
N PHE A 100 10.10 11.50 2.26
CA PHE A 100 10.63 11.49 3.63
C PHE A 100 10.00 12.55 4.55
N GLY A 101 9.11 13.39 4.02
CA GLY A 101 8.35 14.39 4.79
C GLY A 101 8.73 15.83 4.49
N ASP A 102 7.72 16.72 4.53
CA ASP A 102 7.88 18.15 4.29
C ASP A 102 8.73 18.86 5.37
N ASP A 103 8.88 18.24 6.53
CA ASP A 103 9.69 18.70 7.65
C ASP A 103 11.21 18.62 7.37
N ILE A 104 11.64 17.83 6.39
CA ILE A 104 13.03 17.82 5.93
C ILE A 104 13.39 19.20 5.35
N LYS A 105 14.40 19.85 5.94
CA LYS A 105 14.79 21.20 5.52
C LYS A 105 15.39 21.22 4.11
N HIS A 106 15.21 22.35 3.41
CA HIS A 106 15.68 22.50 2.03
C HIS A 106 17.21 22.34 1.92
N GLU A 107 17.95 22.94 2.84
CA GLU A 107 19.41 22.90 2.91
C GLU A 107 19.93 21.49 3.24
N VAL A 108 19.18 20.71 4.00
CA VAL A 108 19.51 19.31 4.35
C VAL A 108 19.41 18.43 3.12
N ALA A 109 18.27 18.47 2.42
CA ALA A 109 18.08 17.73 1.17
C ALA A 109 19.09 18.16 0.10
N LYS A 110 19.39 19.46 0.00
CA LYS A 110 20.43 19.96 -0.91
C LYS A 110 21.83 19.46 -0.55
N LYS A 111 22.19 19.43 0.72
CA LYS A 111 23.49 18.91 1.18
C LYS A 111 23.59 17.41 0.90
N PHE A 112 22.55 16.65 1.20
CA PHE A 112 22.46 15.23 0.87
C PHE A 112 22.67 14.99 -0.64
N MET A 113 22.03 15.79 -1.49
CA MET A 113 22.25 15.76 -2.95
C MET A 113 23.72 15.93 -3.34
N LEU A 114 24.40 16.93 -2.77
CA LEU A 114 25.81 17.22 -3.08
C LEU A 114 26.73 16.09 -2.59
N ASP A 115 26.49 15.57 -1.39
CA ASP A 115 27.27 14.45 -0.85
C ASP A 115 26.99 13.14 -1.63
N LEU A 116 25.79 12.98 -2.21
CA LEU A 116 25.53 11.92 -3.19
C LEU A 116 26.38 12.11 -4.43
N LEU A 117 26.37 13.29 -5.07
CA LEU A 117 27.18 13.54 -6.27
C LEU A 117 28.69 13.32 -6.02
N ASP A 118 29.16 13.66 -4.82
CA ASP A 118 30.56 13.56 -4.43
C ASP A 118 31.00 12.18 -3.91
N ASN A 119 30.11 11.16 -3.89
CA ASN A 119 30.41 9.86 -3.26
C ASN A 119 30.75 9.93 -1.77
N LYS A 120 30.16 10.88 -1.04
CA LYS A 120 30.41 11.11 0.39
C LYS A 120 29.33 10.56 1.32
N VAL A 121 28.17 10.18 0.78
CA VAL A 121 27.11 9.57 1.60
C VAL A 121 27.59 8.22 2.15
N PRO A 122 27.51 8.01 3.48
CA PRO A 122 27.84 6.71 4.06
C PRO A 122 26.89 5.63 3.56
N LEU A 123 27.44 4.43 3.31
CA LEU A 123 26.64 3.25 2.99
C LEU A 123 26.17 2.56 4.28
N PRO A 124 24.98 1.93 4.28
CA PRO A 124 24.52 1.17 5.43
C PRO A 124 25.40 -0.06 5.63
N LYS A 125 25.47 -0.54 6.87
CA LYS A 125 26.00 -1.88 7.15
C LYS A 125 24.94 -2.91 6.81
N TRP A 126 25.36 -4.04 6.26
CA TRP A 126 24.47 -5.13 5.90
C TRP A 126 24.82 -6.38 6.71
N GLU A 127 23.82 -6.99 7.34
CA GLU A 127 24.00 -8.24 8.09
C GLU A 127 22.89 -9.25 7.76
N ALA A 128 23.28 -10.49 7.50
CA ALA A 128 22.32 -11.59 7.39
C ALA A 128 21.96 -12.12 8.77
N THR A 129 20.68 -12.35 9.03
CA THR A 129 20.18 -12.87 10.30
C THR A 129 19.12 -13.94 10.10
N TRP A 130 19.04 -14.84 11.07
CA TRP A 130 18.05 -15.92 11.17
C TRP A 130 16.98 -15.62 12.23
N ILE A 131 17.13 -14.50 12.95
CA ILE A 131 16.24 -14.09 14.05
C ILE A 131 14.94 -13.48 13.51
N LEU A 132 14.97 -12.95 12.29
CA LEU A 132 13.77 -12.47 11.59
C LEU A 132 12.84 -13.64 11.30
N SER A 133 11.54 -13.43 11.52
CA SER A 133 10.54 -14.45 11.22
C SER A 133 10.48 -14.73 9.71
N ASP A 134 9.87 -15.86 9.31
CA ASP A 134 9.60 -16.14 7.88
C ASP A 134 8.73 -15.04 7.22
N GLU A 135 8.04 -14.22 8.00
CA GLU A 135 7.21 -13.09 7.54
C GLU A 135 7.99 -11.77 7.47
N GLN A 136 9.19 -11.69 8.06
CA GLN A 136 10.04 -10.50 8.08
C GLN A 136 11.23 -10.70 7.15
N GLY A 137 11.19 -10.00 6.01
CA GLY A 137 12.23 -10.11 4.99
C GLY A 137 13.52 -9.35 5.33
N GLY A 138 13.38 -8.21 5.98
CA GLY A 138 14.47 -7.35 6.46
C GLY A 138 14.00 -6.43 7.58
N CYS A 139 14.95 -5.71 8.18
CA CYS A 139 14.68 -4.52 8.99
C CYS A 139 15.92 -3.63 9.09
N PHE A 140 15.71 -2.33 9.09
CA PHE A 140 16.71 -1.34 9.41
C PHE A 140 16.76 -1.11 10.93
N ASN A 141 17.96 -1.10 11.49
CA ASN A 141 18.20 -0.77 12.88
C ASN A 141 18.99 0.53 13.00
N GLU A 142 18.30 1.60 13.39
CA GLU A 142 18.87 2.94 13.55
C GLU A 142 20.06 2.96 14.52
N LYS A 143 19.96 2.26 15.65
CA LYS A 143 20.99 2.28 16.71
C LYS A 143 22.35 1.79 16.21
N TYR A 144 22.33 0.77 15.35
CA TYR A 144 23.56 0.17 14.81
C TYR A 144 23.86 0.62 13.37
N GLU A 145 22.99 1.45 12.77
CA GLU A 145 23.02 1.85 11.36
C GLU A 145 23.21 0.63 10.44
N THR A 146 22.46 -0.44 10.74
CA THR A 146 22.62 -1.76 10.12
C THR A 146 21.28 -2.24 9.57
N ILE A 147 21.28 -2.64 8.30
CA ILE A 147 20.17 -3.34 7.66
C ILE A 147 20.37 -4.83 7.85
N TYR A 148 19.43 -5.45 8.55
CA TYR A 148 19.35 -6.89 8.73
C TYR A 148 18.48 -7.52 7.65
N ILE A 149 18.96 -8.59 7.02
CA ILE A 149 18.20 -9.31 5.98
C ILE A 149 18.07 -10.77 6.39
N ASN A 150 16.90 -11.36 6.12
CA ASN A 150 16.66 -12.77 6.41
C ASN A 150 17.58 -13.67 5.56
N GLU A 151 18.44 -14.43 6.23
CA GLU A 151 19.45 -15.30 5.59
C GLU A 151 18.84 -16.29 4.60
N LYS A 152 17.64 -16.81 4.88
CA LYS A 152 16.93 -17.75 4.01
C LYS A 152 16.56 -17.13 2.67
N ILE A 153 16.11 -15.87 2.67
CA ILE A 153 15.73 -15.15 1.45
C ILE A 153 16.95 -14.94 0.55
N ILE A 154 18.10 -14.63 1.15
CA ILE A 154 19.37 -14.47 0.44
C ILE A 154 19.77 -15.78 -0.26
N LEU A 155 19.70 -16.90 0.46
CA LEU A 155 20.05 -18.21 -0.08
C LEU A 155 19.07 -18.68 -1.18
N ASP A 156 17.79 -18.36 -1.03
CA ASP A 156 16.76 -18.66 -2.03
C ASP A 156 16.92 -17.80 -3.30
N ALA A 157 17.30 -16.53 -3.14
CA ALA A 157 17.52 -15.57 -4.23
C ALA A 157 18.61 -16.01 -5.21
N GLU A 158 19.62 -16.75 -4.73
CA GLU A 158 20.67 -17.31 -5.59
C GLU A 158 20.13 -18.19 -6.71
N LYS A 159 19.02 -18.91 -6.46
CA LYS A 159 18.51 -19.96 -7.35
C LYS A 159 17.16 -19.63 -7.98
N ASN A 160 16.46 -18.62 -7.46
CA ASN A 160 15.08 -18.34 -7.84
C ASN A 160 14.91 -16.83 -8.16
N PRO A 161 14.67 -16.47 -9.43
CA PRO A 161 14.46 -15.08 -9.84
C PRO A 161 13.34 -14.37 -9.09
N LYS A 162 12.25 -15.05 -8.73
CA LYS A 162 11.16 -14.48 -7.91
C LYS A 162 11.63 -14.14 -6.50
N LYS A 163 12.51 -14.95 -5.93
CA LYS A 163 13.12 -14.69 -4.61
C LYS A 163 14.18 -13.61 -4.69
N SER A 164 14.91 -13.53 -5.79
CA SER A 164 15.83 -12.43 -6.09
C SER A 164 15.10 -11.09 -6.22
N TRP A 165 13.94 -11.08 -6.90
CA TRP A 165 13.05 -9.92 -6.94
C TRP A 165 12.56 -9.52 -5.54
N LEU A 166 12.06 -10.48 -4.75
CA LEU A 166 11.65 -10.21 -3.37
C LEU A 166 12.80 -9.66 -2.51
N LEU A 167 14.02 -10.21 -2.66
CA LEU A 167 15.20 -9.71 -1.96
C LEU A 167 15.50 -8.26 -2.35
N PHE A 168 15.41 -7.93 -3.64
CA PHE A 168 15.57 -6.56 -4.11
C PHE A 168 14.56 -5.60 -3.48
N LEU A 169 13.27 -5.97 -3.45
CA LEU A 169 12.20 -5.18 -2.82
C LEU A 169 12.49 -4.89 -1.34
N ILE A 170 12.90 -5.92 -0.59
CA ILE A 170 13.27 -5.76 0.81
C ILE A 170 14.46 -4.80 0.93
N MET A 171 15.51 -4.99 0.13
CA MET A 171 16.71 -4.16 0.24
C MET A 171 16.43 -2.69 -0.09
N ILE A 172 15.61 -2.38 -1.10
CA ILE A 172 15.31 -1.00 -1.46
C ILE A 172 14.41 -0.31 -0.41
N GLU A 173 13.48 -1.05 0.20
CA GLU A 173 12.65 -0.56 1.32
C GLU A 173 13.51 -0.18 2.52
N GLU A 174 14.39 -1.09 2.96
CA GLU A 174 15.28 -0.82 4.10
C GLU A 174 16.32 0.28 3.81
N ILE A 175 16.72 0.46 2.55
CA ILE A 175 17.53 1.61 2.12
C ILE A 175 16.75 2.90 2.30
N GLY A 176 15.45 2.93 1.99
CA GLY A 176 14.61 4.11 2.22
C GLY A 176 14.59 4.51 3.70
N HIS A 177 14.38 3.55 4.61
CA HIS A 177 14.48 3.78 6.06
C HIS A 177 15.87 4.31 6.48
N TYR A 178 16.95 3.76 5.91
CA TYR A 178 18.29 4.26 6.16
C TYR A 178 18.49 5.70 5.68
N VAL A 179 17.93 6.05 4.51
CA VAL A 179 18.04 7.39 3.92
C VAL A 179 17.29 8.42 4.77
N ASP A 180 16.11 8.09 5.28
CA ASP A 180 15.39 8.94 6.23
C ASP A 180 16.21 9.19 7.49
N HIS A 181 16.77 8.11 8.05
CA HIS A 181 17.64 8.20 9.20
C HIS A 181 18.85 9.12 8.94
N LEU A 182 19.48 9.04 7.77
CA LEU A 182 20.55 9.96 7.38
C LEU A 182 20.04 11.41 7.37
N LEU A 183 18.94 11.68 6.69
CA LEU A 183 18.38 13.03 6.56
C LEU A 183 18.06 13.65 7.93
N ARG A 184 17.44 12.88 8.83
CA ARG A 184 16.93 13.36 10.13
C ARG A 184 17.98 13.42 11.24
N ASN A 185 18.97 12.52 11.20
CA ASN A 185 19.91 12.31 12.31
C ASN A 185 21.38 12.63 11.97
N LYS A 186 21.78 12.56 10.69
CA LYS A 186 23.16 12.85 10.26
C LYS A 186 23.29 14.20 9.59
N TYR A 187 22.35 14.53 8.70
CA TYR A 187 22.33 15.80 8.00
C TYR A 187 21.57 16.88 8.77
N ASP A 188 20.66 16.47 9.66
CA ASP A 188 19.92 17.34 10.57
C ASP A 188 19.85 16.72 11.98
N THR A 189 19.17 17.41 12.89
CA THR A 189 18.93 17.00 14.29
C THR A 189 17.44 17.01 14.62
N ILE A 190 16.56 16.84 13.62
CA ILE A 190 15.10 16.83 13.82
C ILE A 190 14.70 15.56 14.57
N GLY A 191 15.38 14.44 14.29
CA GLY A 191 15.09 13.13 14.86
C GLY A 191 13.69 12.62 14.50
N GLY A 192 13.32 11.50 15.13
CA GLY A 192 12.07 10.79 14.83
C GLY A 192 12.07 10.16 13.45
N ASP A 193 10.89 9.64 13.06
CA ASP A 193 10.62 9.05 11.75
C ASP A 193 9.60 9.91 10.99
N ALA A 194 9.56 9.73 9.68
CA ALA A 194 8.51 10.31 8.86
C ALA A 194 7.10 9.83 9.32
N PRO A 195 6.03 10.61 9.11
CA PRO A 195 4.66 10.19 9.48
C PRO A 195 4.13 8.95 8.74
N GLY A 196 4.82 8.48 7.71
CA GLY A 196 4.47 7.32 6.88
C GLY A 196 5.52 6.23 6.94
N ASP A 197 5.42 5.25 6.04
CA ASP A 197 6.48 4.25 5.84
C ASP A 197 7.34 4.69 4.65
N GLU A 198 8.33 5.51 4.95
CA GLU A 198 9.19 6.15 3.95
C GLU A 198 10.08 5.16 3.21
N GLY A 199 10.40 4.02 3.84
CA GLY A 199 11.00 2.86 3.19
C GLY A 199 10.16 2.36 2.02
N LYS A 200 8.86 2.11 2.28
CA LYS A 200 7.92 1.68 1.23
C LYS A 200 7.70 2.75 0.17
N LEU A 201 7.58 4.02 0.56
CA LEU A 201 7.42 5.11 -0.40
C LEU A 201 8.65 5.23 -1.32
N PHE A 202 9.85 5.10 -0.76
CA PHE A 202 11.09 5.11 -1.53
C PHE A 202 11.21 3.92 -2.47
N ALA A 203 10.83 2.72 -2.00
CA ALA A 203 10.78 1.52 -2.83
C ALA A 203 9.79 1.68 -3.99
N ALA A 204 8.56 2.13 -3.70
CA ALA A 204 7.53 2.36 -4.70
C ALA A 204 7.98 3.39 -5.75
N ASP A 205 8.56 4.49 -5.30
CA ASP A 205 9.09 5.54 -6.19
C ASP A 205 10.21 5.02 -7.09
N PHE A 206 11.17 4.26 -6.52
CA PHE A 206 12.25 3.65 -7.28
C PHE A 206 11.67 2.81 -8.39
N ILE A 207 10.71 1.98 -8.04
CA ILE A 207 10.25 1.01 -8.99
C ILE A 207 9.43 1.68 -10.10
N HIS A 208 8.55 2.61 -9.74
CA HIS A 208 7.71 3.29 -10.71
C HIS A 208 8.53 4.07 -11.73
N TYR A 209 9.54 4.81 -11.27
CA TYR A 209 10.27 5.72 -12.14
C TYR A 209 11.57 5.14 -12.70
N ASN A 210 12.13 4.06 -12.13
CA ASN A 210 13.47 3.62 -12.51
C ASN A 210 13.51 2.68 -13.72
N LYS A 211 14.00 3.23 -14.84
CA LYS A 211 14.24 2.51 -16.11
C LYS A 211 15.17 1.29 -15.98
N LEU A 212 15.90 1.12 -14.87
CA LEU A 212 16.70 -0.09 -14.61
C LEU A 212 15.85 -1.36 -14.67
N LEU A 213 14.56 -1.29 -14.33
CA LEU A 213 13.66 -2.44 -14.40
C LEU A 213 13.36 -2.92 -15.83
N PHE A 214 13.63 -2.11 -16.85
CA PHE A 214 13.46 -2.48 -18.26
C PHE A 214 14.64 -3.30 -18.83
N LYS A 215 15.61 -3.64 -17.99
CA LYS A 215 16.75 -4.50 -18.34
C LYS A 215 17.17 -5.37 -17.15
N ASP A 216 18.04 -6.33 -17.41
CA ASP A 216 18.71 -7.05 -16.33
C ASP A 216 19.68 -6.12 -15.61
N PHE A 217 19.69 -6.15 -14.28
CA PHE A 217 20.68 -5.44 -13.48
C PHE A 217 21.05 -6.20 -12.20
N GLU A 218 22.31 -6.06 -11.80
CA GLU A 218 22.81 -6.58 -10.52
C GLU A 218 22.55 -5.54 -9.43
N PHE A 219 22.10 -6.00 -8.26
CA PHE A 219 21.78 -5.10 -7.13
C PHE A 219 22.50 -5.46 -5.82
N ALA A 220 23.18 -6.59 -5.73
CA ALA A 220 24.00 -6.87 -4.57
C ALA A 220 25.08 -7.88 -4.92
N GLN A 221 26.24 -7.76 -4.29
CA GLN A 221 27.26 -8.79 -4.26
C GLN A 221 27.23 -9.47 -2.89
N ILE A 222 27.08 -10.79 -2.89
CA ILE A 222 26.95 -11.59 -1.68
C ILE A 222 28.04 -12.65 -1.64
N GLU A 223 28.65 -12.81 -0.47
CA GLU A 223 29.62 -13.86 -0.20
C GLU A 223 29.07 -14.84 0.83
N ILE A 224 29.18 -16.13 0.51
CA ILE A 224 28.71 -17.25 1.31
C ILE A 224 29.92 -18.12 1.65
N GLN A 225 30.10 -18.43 2.93
CA GLN A 225 30.98 -19.49 3.38
C GLN A 225 30.21 -20.81 3.42
N GLU A 226 30.65 -21.79 2.64
CA GLU A 226 30.13 -23.16 2.65
C GLU A 226 30.74 -23.96 3.83
N GLU A 227 30.13 -25.10 4.19
CA GLU A 227 30.68 -26.07 5.18
C GLU A 227 32.16 -26.40 4.97
N SER A 228 32.59 -26.49 3.72
CA SER A 228 33.99 -26.79 3.36
C SER A 228 34.97 -25.66 3.72
N GLY A 229 34.48 -24.53 4.21
CA GLY A 229 35.22 -23.29 4.41
C GLY A 229 35.43 -22.49 3.11
N LYS A 230 35.02 -23.04 1.96
CA LYS A 230 35.10 -22.36 0.66
C LYS A 230 34.18 -21.15 0.65
N ILE A 231 34.71 -20.03 0.16
CA ILE A 231 33.93 -18.82 -0.09
C ILE A 231 33.39 -18.86 -1.51
N LYS A 232 32.06 -18.82 -1.64
CA LYS A 232 31.33 -18.65 -2.89
C LYS A 232 30.83 -17.21 -2.96
N ARG A 233 30.95 -16.59 -4.13
CA ARG A 233 30.42 -15.25 -4.40
C ARG A 233 29.36 -15.34 -5.48
N PHE A 234 28.25 -14.65 -5.29
CA PHE A 234 27.25 -14.44 -6.34
C PHE A 234 26.77 -12.99 -6.36
N ASN A 235 26.41 -12.50 -7.54
CA ASN A 235 25.75 -11.22 -7.70
C ASN A 235 24.24 -11.47 -7.78
N ALA A 236 23.49 -10.94 -6.81
CA ALA A 236 22.04 -10.92 -6.88
C ALA A 236 21.60 -9.95 -7.98
N LYS A 237 20.61 -10.37 -8.76
CA LYS A 237 20.16 -9.63 -9.94
C LYS A 237 18.66 -9.68 -10.09
N VAL A 238 18.11 -8.60 -10.60
CA VAL A 238 16.74 -8.57 -11.12
C VAL A 238 16.84 -8.83 -12.62
N LEU A 239 16.11 -9.84 -13.09
CA LEU A 239 15.98 -10.13 -14.52
C LEU A 239 14.81 -9.33 -15.07
N ARG A 240 14.90 -8.80 -16.28
CA ARG A 240 13.83 -8.05 -16.94
C ARG A 240 12.55 -8.88 -17.03
N ASP A 241 12.68 -10.13 -17.47
CA ASP A 241 11.54 -10.98 -17.86
C ASP A 241 11.11 -12.00 -16.81
N ASP A 242 11.86 -12.18 -15.72
CA ASP A 242 11.54 -13.16 -14.66
C ASP A 242 11.75 -12.60 -13.23
N PRO A 243 10.69 -12.42 -12.43
CA PRO A 243 9.28 -12.67 -12.77
C PRO A 243 8.80 -11.77 -13.92
N GLU A 244 7.77 -12.21 -14.66
CA GLU A 244 7.18 -11.41 -15.75
C GLU A 244 6.87 -9.99 -15.29
N PHE A 245 7.02 -9.01 -16.19
CA PHE A 245 6.79 -7.59 -15.87
C PHE A 245 5.42 -7.36 -15.22
N LYS A 246 4.38 -8.10 -15.59
CA LYS A 246 3.06 -8.02 -14.96
C LYS A 246 3.04 -8.45 -13.50
N ILE A 247 3.83 -9.46 -13.11
CA ILE A 247 3.95 -9.90 -11.72
C ILE A 247 4.74 -8.86 -10.94
N LYS A 248 5.82 -8.31 -11.51
CA LYS A 248 6.48 -7.15 -10.94
C LYS A 248 5.46 -6.02 -10.77
N ALA A 249 4.79 -5.57 -11.84
CA ALA A 249 3.75 -4.54 -11.83
C ALA A 249 2.56 -4.82 -10.88
N GLN A 250 2.31 -6.05 -10.46
CA GLN A 250 1.33 -6.35 -9.40
C GLN A 250 1.87 -6.04 -8.01
N ASP A 251 3.18 -6.21 -7.80
CA ASP A 251 3.89 -5.76 -6.60
C ASP A 251 4.15 -4.24 -6.63
N LEU A 252 3.94 -3.59 -7.78
CA LEU A 252 4.27 -2.20 -8.09
C LEU A 252 3.02 -1.48 -8.60
N LEU A 253 2.23 -0.97 -7.65
CA LEU A 253 1.22 0.08 -7.84
C LEU A 253 1.14 0.62 -9.29
N TYR A 254 0.13 0.15 -10.05
CA TYR A 254 0.02 0.24 -11.51
C TYR A 254 0.05 1.67 -12.09
N THR A 255 0.71 1.85 -13.24
CA THR A 255 0.32 2.83 -14.29
C THR A 255 0.47 2.22 -15.69
N ASP A 256 -0.50 2.49 -16.57
CA ASP A 256 -0.57 1.97 -17.95
C ASP A 256 -0.05 3.02 -19.00
N SER A 257 0.20 4.29 -18.65
CA SER A 257 0.76 5.29 -19.57
C SER A 257 1.57 6.42 -18.89
N MET A 258 2.46 7.09 -19.64
CA MET A 258 3.29 8.22 -19.16
C MET A 258 2.50 9.52 -18.92
N GLU A 259 1.27 9.63 -19.42
CA GLU A 259 0.46 10.86 -19.35
C GLU A 259 -0.36 10.95 -18.04
N ASP A 260 -0.33 9.90 -17.21
CA ASP A 260 -1.22 9.72 -16.07
C ASP A 260 -0.81 10.45 -14.77
N ASP A 261 0.43 10.99 -14.74
CA ASP A 261 1.11 11.54 -13.54
C ASP A 261 1.61 12.99 -13.70
N HIS A 262 1.32 13.65 -14.82
CA HIS A 262 1.75 15.02 -15.10
C HIS A 262 0.59 16.02 -14.94
N GLY A 263 0.89 17.24 -14.48
CA GLY A 263 -0.01 18.37 -14.59
C GLY A 263 0.77 19.66 -14.85
N ILE A 264 0.12 20.62 -15.51
CA ILE A 264 0.77 21.87 -15.89
C ILE A 264 0.59 22.88 -14.77
N ILE A 265 1.70 23.38 -14.21
CA ILE A 265 1.69 24.56 -13.35
C ILE A 265 2.15 25.77 -14.14
N THR A 266 1.44 26.88 -13.97
CA THR A 266 1.87 28.17 -14.50
C THR A 266 2.67 28.90 -13.43
N LEU A 267 3.96 29.14 -13.70
CA LEU A 267 4.85 29.94 -12.86
C LEU A 267 4.42 31.42 -12.85
N LYS A 268 4.97 32.21 -11.92
CA LYS A 268 4.60 33.62 -11.72
C LYS A 268 4.90 34.52 -12.93
N ASP A 269 5.83 34.10 -13.78
CA ASP A 269 6.18 34.76 -15.05
C ASP A 269 5.31 34.29 -16.23
N GLY A 270 4.38 33.38 -16.00
CA GLY A 270 3.51 32.80 -17.03
C GLY A 270 4.10 31.57 -17.72
N GLU A 271 5.30 31.11 -17.32
CA GLU A 271 5.88 29.88 -17.87
C GLU A 271 5.08 28.67 -17.40
N GLU A 272 4.55 27.91 -18.35
CA GLU A 272 3.90 26.62 -18.08
C GLU A 272 4.96 25.54 -17.95
N VAL A 273 5.08 24.98 -16.75
CA VAL A 273 6.00 23.89 -16.44
C VAL A 273 5.16 22.66 -16.14
N GLU A 274 5.42 21.61 -16.90
CA GLU A 274 4.89 20.29 -16.61
C GLU A 274 5.54 19.78 -15.31
N VAL A 275 4.72 19.54 -14.29
CA VAL A 275 5.14 18.98 -13.01
C VAL A 275 4.52 17.62 -12.80
N GLU A 276 5.32 16.70 -12.28
CA GLU A 276 4.87 15.38 -11.86
C GLU A 276 4.21 15.48 -10.49
N PHE A 277 2.97 14.99 -10.40
CA PHE A 277 2.28 14.80 -9.13
C PHE A 277 2.44 13.33 -8.73
N PHE A 278 2.84 13.07 -7.48
CA PHE A 278 2.78 11.73 -6.90
C PHE A 278 1.34 11.20 -6.97
N LYS A 279 1.07 10.24 -7.86
CA LYS A 279 -0.20 9.51 -7.88
C LYS A 279 0.07 8.02 -7.75
N ILE A 280 -0.13 7.50 -6.53
CA ILE A 280 -0.22 6.04 -6.31
C ILE A 280 -1.61 5.64 -6.76
N ARG A 281 -1.73 5.09 -7.99
CA ARG A 281 -3.00 4.57 -8.50
C ARG A 281 -3.20 3.13 -8.06
N GLY A 282 -4.42 2.83 -7.63
CA GLY A 282 -4.85 1.49 -7.29
C GLY A 282 -5.30 0.67 -8.49
N GLN A 283 -5.83 -0.52 -8.21
CA GLN A 283 -6.43 -1.41 -9.22
C GLN A 283 -7.70 -0.85 -9.89
N GLY A 284 -8.06 0.42 -9.62
CA GLY A 284 -9.22 1.16 -10.12
C GLY A 284 -8.84 2.48 -10.83
N ALA A 285 -7.83 2.50 -11.69
CA ALA A 285 -7.39 3.71 -12.43
C ALA A 285 -8.55 4.47 -13.12
N ILE A 286 -9.59 3.76 -13.56
CA ILE A 286 -10.81 4.37 -14.12
C ILE A 286 -11.65 5.12 -13.08
N HIS A 287 -11.74 4.60 -11.86
CA HIS A 287 -12.51 5.17 -10.75
C HIS A 287 -11.89 6.48 -10.30
N GLU A 288 -10.56 6.52 -10.24
CA GLU A 288 -9.79 7.71 -9.91
C GLU A 288 -9.94 8.79 -10.99
N ASP A 289 -9.93 8.42 -12.28
CA ASP A 289 -10.16 9.35 -13.38
C ASP A 289 -11.60 9.88 -13.43
N ILE A 290 -12.59 9.00 -13.22
CA ILE A 290 -13.99 9.41 -13.08
C ILE A 290 -14.13 10.37 -11.90
N THR A 291 -13.50 10.07 -10.76
CA THR A 291 -13.50 10.91 -9.57
C THR A 291 -12.88 12.28 -9.84
N LYS A 292 -11.75 12.34 -10.56
CA LYS A 292 -11.08 13.58 -10.95
C LYS A 292 -11.97 14.44 -11.86
N ARG A 293 -12.59 13.83 -12.88
CA ARG A 293 -13.53 14.55 -13.78
C ARG A 293 -14.77 15.02 -13.03
N ALA A 294 -15.35 14.18 -12.19
CA ALA A 294 -16.51 14.51 -11.38
C ALA A 294 -16.24 15.66 -10.39
N ALA A 295 -15.07 15.66 -9.73
CA ALA A 295 -14.64 16.76 -8.84
C ALA A 295 -14.50 18.07 -9.60
N LYS A 296 -13.86 18.06 -10.77
CA LYS A 296 -13.77 19.21 -11.67
C LYS A 296 -15.16 19.73 -12.06
N ASN A 297 -16.05 18.85 -12.48
CA ASN A 297 -17.41 19.20 -12.90
C ASN A 297 -18.29 19.71 -11.75
N ALA A 298 -18.06 19.23 -10.53
CA ALA A 298 -18.75 19.68 -9.33
C ALA A 298 -18.15 20.96 -8.72
N GLY A 299 -16.97 21.38 -9.16
CA GLY A 299 -16.23 22.49 -8.54
C GLY A 299 -15.76 22.17 -7.12
N VAL A 300 -15.41 20.90 -6.87
CA VAL A 300 -14.83 20.40 -5.63
C VAL A 300 -13.33 20.18 -5.85
N LEU A 301 -12.51 20.48 -4.82
CA LEU A 301 -11.08 20.22 -4.88
C LEU A 301 -10.83 18.71 -5.04
N TYR A 302 -10.12 18.33 -6.10
CA TYR A 302 -9.56 17.00 -6.24
C TYR A 302 -8.14 17.01 -5.67
N ASP A 303 -7.92 16.23 -4.62
CA ASP A 303 -6.61 15.98 -4.03
C ASP A 303 -6.48 14.54 -3.53
N TYR A 304 -5.34 14.22 -2.94
CA TYR A 304 -5.00 12.89 -2.46
C TYR A 304 -6.04 12.30 -1.48
N ARG A 305 -6.83 13.11 -0.76
CA ARG A 305 -7.83 12.60 0.19
C ARG A 305 -9.00 11.97 -0.54
N LEU A 306 -9.52 12.66 -1.56
CA LEU A 306 -10.62 12.17 -2.38
C LEU A 306 -10.19 10.92 -3.17
N ASP A 307 -8.95 10.95 -3.68
CA ASP A 307 -8.34 9.85 -4.42
C ASP A 307 -8.14 8.61 -3.52
N ARG A 308 -7.47 8.77 -2.37
CA ARG A 308 -7.32 7.71 -1.36
C ARG A 308 -8.66 7.17 -0.89
N GLY A 309 -9.65 8.04 -0.73
CA GLY A 309 -11.00 7.63 -0.39
C GLY A 309 -11.60 6.72 -1.44
N CYS A 310 -11.42 7.06 -2.71
CA CYS A 310 -11.86 6.26 -3.85
C CYS A 310 -11.19 4.88 -3.83
N SER A 311 -9.86 4.82 -3.78
CA SER A 311 -9.16 3.54 -3.87
C SER A 311 -9.27 2.66 -2.61
N TRP A 312 -9.78 3.18 -1.50
CA TRP A 312 -9.77 2.47 -0.21
C TRP A 312 -10.55 1.16 -0.22
N GLN A 313 -11.63 1.04 -0.97
CA GLN A 313 -12.40 -0.22 -1.00
C GLN A 313 -11.63 -1.34 -1.67
N ASP A 314 -10.87 -1.03 -2.72
CA ASP A 314 -10.00 -1.99 -3.40
C ASP A 314 -8.82 -2.40 -2.50
N VAL A 315 -8.40 -1.53 -1.58
CA VAL A 315 -7.29 -1.79 -0.65
C VAL A 315 -7.59 -1.37 0.79
N PRO A 316 -8.57 -2.01 1.44
CA PRO A 316 -9.11 -1.51 2.68
C PRO A 316 -8.13 -1.74 3.82
N CYS A 317 -8.03 -0.73 4.66
CA CYS A 317 -7.10 -0.71 5.77
C CYS A 317 -7.75 -0.24 7.07
N SER A 318 -7.23 -0.72 8.21
CA SER A 318 -7.70 -0.28 9.52
C SER A 318 -7.43 1.20 9.79
N ASP A 319 -6.37 1.76 9.17
CA ASP A 319 -6.02 3.17 9.28
C ASP A 319 -5.99 3.84 7.89
N PRO A 320 -7.00 4.68 7.56
CA PRO A 320 -7.08 5.47 6.33
C PRO A 320 -5.83 6.28 5.96
N SER A 321 -5.02 6.69 6.95
CA SER A 321 -3.78 7.44 6.70
C SER A 321 -2.69 6.59 6.03
N THR A 322 -2.79 5.27 6.16
CA THR A 322 -1.79 4.29 5.73
C THR A 322 -2.15 3.55 4.44
N ILE A 323 -3.18 3.98 3.69
CA ILE A 323 -3.67 3.28 2.49
C ILE A 323 -2.56 2.92 1.48
N ASN A 324 -1.56 3.80 1.31
CA ASN A 324 -0.39 3.56 0.44
C ASN A 324 0.40 2.29 0.86
N ASN A 325 0.43 1.97 2.16
CA ASN A 325 1.10 0.79 2.71
C ASN A 325 0.24 -0.47 2.60
N CYS A 326 -1.07 -0.30 2.37
CA CYS A 326 -2.04 -1.39 2.44
C CYS A 326 -2.21 -2.14 1.12
N TYR A 327 -1.84 -1.53 -0.01
CA TYR A 327 -1.74 -2.21 -1.30
C TYR A 327 -0.93 -3.50 -1.23
N PHE A 328 0.25 -3.44 -0.60
CA PHE A 328 1.12 -4.60 -0.42
C PHE A 328 0.47 -5.70 0.43
N SER A 329 -0.24 -5.32 1.49
CA SER A 329 -0.91 -6.26 2.39
C SER A 329 -2.23 -6.82 1.85
N THR A 330 -2.87 -6.11 0.90
CA THR A 330 -4.23 -6.43 0.44
C THR A 330 -4.24 -7.76 -0.32
N GLY A 331 -3.28 -8.00 -1.22
CA GLY A 331 -3.19 -9.26 -1.95
C GLY A 331 -3.02 -10.50 -1.04
N PHE A 332 -2.33 -10.35 0.08
CA PHE A 332 -2.24 -11.39 1.12
C PHE A 332 -3.50 -11.44 1.99
N GLY A 333 -4.06 -10.29 2.34
CA GLY A 333 -5.27 -10.16 3.15
C GLY A 333 -6.51 -10.74 2.48
N MET A 334 -6.65 -10.60 1.16
CA MET A 334 -7.75 -11.15 0.36
C MET A 334 -7.81 -12.69 0.37
N LYS A 335 -6.74 -13.37 0.79
CA LYS A 335 -6.67 -14.84 0.90
C LYS A 335 -7.00 -15.36 2.31
N LYS A 336 -7.29 -14.48 3.27
CA LYS A 336 -7.46 -14.84 4.69
C LYS A 336 -8.77 -14.28 5.25
N GLU A 337 -9.73 -15.18 5.51
CA GLU A 337 -11.00 -14.87 6.19
C GLU A 337 -10.81 -14.03 7.47
N GLY A 338 -11.73 -13.09 7.69
CA GLY A 338 -11.68 -12.17 8.84
C GLY A 338 -10.70 -11.00 8.70
N LYS A 339 -9.95 -10.90 7.60
CA LYS A 339 -9.23 -9.67 7.24
C LYS A 339 -10.16 -8.74 6.46
N ILE A 340 -10.04 -7.43 6.69
CA ILE A 340 -10.89 -6.44 6.01
C ILE A 340 -10.80 -6.52 4.48
N ALA A 341 -9.62 -6.82 3.94
CA ALA A 341 -9.42 -7.06 2.50
C ALA A 341 -10.20 -8.29 2.00
N PHE A 342 -10.21 -9.39 2.76
CA PHE A 342 -11.06 -10.55 2.45
C PHE A 342 -12.54 -10.20 2.55
N GLU A 343 -12.95 -9.54 3.63
CA GLU A 343 -14.36 -9.20 3.84
C GLU A 343 -14.91 -8.28 2.74
N SER A 344 -14.13 -7.30 2.29
CA SER A 344 -14.49 -6.38 1.21
C SER A 344 -14.65 -7.09 -0.14
N HIS A 345 -13.78 -8.05 -0.47
CA HIS A 345 -13.76 -8.63 -1.82
C HIS A 345 -14.43 -10.00 -1.92
N ASN A 346 -14.45 -10.80 -0.85
CA ASN A 346 -14.94 -12.18 -0.86
C ASN A 346 -15.92 -12.48 0.29
N GLY A 347 -16.14 -11.55 1.21
CA GLY A 347 -16.88 -11.81 2.44
C GLY A 347 -18.14 -10.96 2.59
N SER A 348 -18.38 -10.53 3.83
CA SER A 348 -19.61 -9.86 4.25
C SER A 348 -19.71 -8.39 3.81
N LEU A 349 -18.62 -7.79 3.34
CA LEU A 349 -18.52 -6.36 3.01
C LEU A 349 -18.47 -6.08 1.50
N GLN A 350 -18.77 -7.06 0.64
CA GLN A 350 -18.82 -6.87 -0.83
C GLN A 350 -19.80 -5.78 -1.29
N TYR A 351 -20.77 -5.41 -0.46
CA TYR A 351 -21.64 -4.26 -0.75
C TYR A 351 -20.88 -2.92 -0.78
N TRP A 352 -19.62 -2.86 -0.30
CA TRP A 352 -18.73 -1.72 -0.51
C TRP A 352 -18.35 -1.51 -1.98
N HIS A 353 -18.39 -2.59 -2.76
CA HIS A 353 -18.17 -2.62 -4.21
C HIS A 353 -19.49 -2.75 -4.99
N SER A 354 -20.62 -2.38 -4.39
CA SER A 354 -21.93 -2.59 -5.01
C SER A 354 -22.19 -4.04 -5.46
N MET A 355 -21.64 -5.00 -4.74
CA MET A 355 -21.81 -6.44 -4.99
C MET A 355 -22.62 -7.10 -3.88
N ALA A 356 -23.14 -8.29 -4.18
CA ALA A 356 -23.85 -9.11 -3.21
C ALA A 356 -22.84 -9.70 -2.20
N PRO A 357 -23.06 -9.53 -0.88
CA PRO A 357 -22.24 -10.18 0.14
C PRO A 357 -22.35 -11.71 0.10
N ALA A 358 -21.34 -12.37 0.66
CA ALA A 358 -21.41 -13.82 0.87
C ALA A 358 -22.62 -14.17 1.76
N GLY A 359 -23.48 -15.06 1.28
CA GLY A 359 -24.72 -15.46 1.96
C GLY A 359 -25.95 -15.42 1.06
N VAL A 360 -27.15 -15.47 1.66
CA VAL A 360 -28.43 -15.35 0.95
C VAL A 360 -29.02 -13.99 1.24
N PHE A 361 -28.89 -13.08 0.28
CA PHE A 361 -29.50 -11.75 0.29
C PHE A 361 -30.39 -11.60 -0.92
N THR A 362 -31.44 -10.79 -0.83
CA THR A 362 -32.21 -10.31 -1.97
C THR A 362 -31.60 -9.03 -2.54
N ASN A 363 -31.92 -8.67 -3.79
CA ASN A 363 -31.47 -7.41 -4.36
C ASN A 363 -31.88 -6.19 -3.50
N GLN A 364 -33.07 -6.22 -2.92
CA GLN A 364 -33.54 -5.15 -2.03
C GLN A 364 -32.72 -5.07 -0.74
N GLU A 365 -32.33 -6.20 -0.15
CA GLU A 365 -31.49 -6.22 1.04
C GLU A 365 -30.08 -5.70 0.76
N VAL A 366 -29.46 -6.11 -0.37
CA VAL A 366 -28.16 -5.58 -0.78
C VAL A 366 -28.23 -4.06 -1.00
N LYS A 367 -29.24 -3.58 -1.72
CA LYS A 367 -29.49 -2.15 -1.89
C LYS A 367 -29.62 -1.43 -0.55
N ASN A 368 -30.34 -1.99 0.41
CA ASN A 368 -30.49 -1.38 1.74
C ASN A 368 -29.15 -1.27 2.49
N LEU A 369 -28.27 -2.28 2.38
CA LEU A 369 -26.91 -2.24 2.94
C LEU A 369 -26.07 -1.12 2.32
N ILE A 370 -26.07 -1.04 0.99
CA ILE A 370 -25.38 0.00 0.22
C ILE A 370 -25.85 1.39 0.64
N LEU A 371 -27.17 1.64 0.62
CA LEU A 371 -27.73 2.94 0.96
C LEU A 371 -27.41 3.35 2.40
N LYS A 372 -27.47 2.40 3.35
CA LYS A 372 -27.10 2.64 4.74
C LYS A 372 -25.63 3.01 4.87
N GLN A 373 -24.73 2.26 4.22
CA GLN A 373 -23.29 2.51 4.30
C GLN A 373 -22.89 3.84 3.65
N ALA A 374 -23.50 4.17 2.51
CA ALA A 374 -23.29 5.45 1.84
C ALA A 374 -23.76 6.63 2.72
N GLU A 375 -24.89 6.49 3.41
CA GLU A 375 -25.38 7.48 4.39
C GLU A 375 -24.37 7.67 5.54
N GLU A 376 -23.83 6.57 6.10
CA GLU A 376 -22.82 6.61 7.15
C GLU A 376 -21.52 7.29 6.69
N TRP A 377 -20.97 6.93 5.53
CA TRP A 377 -19.76 7.58 5.02
C TRP A 377 -20.01 9.04 4.65
N PHE A 378 -21.17 9.37 4.10
CA PHE A 378 -21.45 10.77 3.75
C PHE A 378 -21.55 11.63 5.00
N LYS A 379 -22.20 11.10 6.04
CA LYS A 379 -22.26 11.71 7.37
C LYS A 379 -20.86 11.99 7.91
N GLU A 380 -19.96 11.01 7.91
CA GLU A 380 -18.55 11.22 8.31
C GLU A 380 -17.87 12.31 7.44
N GLY A 381 -18.12 12.29 6.13
CA GLY A 381 -17.63 13.27 5.18
C GLY A 381 -18.06 14.71 5.48
N ILE A 382 -19.30 14.92 5.93
CA ILE A 382 -19.83 16.25 6.25
C ILE A 382 -19.65 16.69 7.71
N SER A 383 -19.55 15.73 8.66
CA SER A 383 -19.29 15.99 10.08
C SER A 383 -17.84 16.40 10.35
N SER A 384 -16.91 16.07 9.45
CA SER A 384 -15.52 16.52 9.52
C SER A 384 -15.46 18.06 9.50
N LYS A 385 -14.76 18.68 10.46
CA LYS A 385 -14.74 20.15 10.63
C LYS A 385 -14.04 20.84 9.45
N TYR A 386 -14.83 21.42 8.55
CA TYR A 386 -14.35 22.29 7.48
C TYR A 386 -13.68 23.53 8.07
N ASN A 387 -12.34 23.60 8.02
CA ASN A 387 -11.64 24.78 8.47
C ASN A 387 -11.54 25.78 7.31
N LYS A 388 -12.42 26.79 7.28
CA LYS A 388 -12.44 27.84 6.24
C LYS A 388 -11.11 28.60 6.10
N GLN A 389 -10.24 28.54 7.11
CA GLN A 389 -8.89 29.11 7.06
C GLN A 389 -7.97 28.37 6.07
N ASP A 390 -8.24 27.10 5.76
CA ASP A 390 -7.47 26.32 4.78
C ASP A 390 -7.83 26.70 3.32
N ILE A 391 -8.85 27.55 3.14
CA ILE A 391 -9.29 28.14 1.86
C ILE A 391 -9.15 29.67 1.90
N LYS A 392 -8.18 30.16 2.67
CA LYS A 392 -7.39 31.27 2.17
C LYS A 392 -6.11 30.65 1.66
N ILE A 393 -6.07 30.34 0.36
CA ILE A 393 -4.79 30.41 -0.33
C ILE A 393 -4.42 31.90 -0.29
N ASN A 394 -3.80 32.35 0.80
CA ASN A 394 -3.05 33.57 0.75
C ASN A 394 -1.97 33.30 -0.29
N LYS A 395 -1.79 34.21 -1.25
CA LYS A 395 -0.63 34.25 -2.16
C LYS A 395 0.73 34.32 -1.41
N HIS A 396 0.73 34.15 -0.09
CA HIS A 396 1.87 34.20 0.82
C HIS A 396 2.11 32.90 1.59
N ASP A 397 1.23 31.88 1.54
CA ASP A 397 1.56 30.57 2.13
C ASP A 397 2.55 29.76 1.26
N ILE A 398 2.99 30.35 0.16
CA ILE A 398 4.28 30.07 -0.49
C ILE A 398 5.26 31.19 -0.10
N MET A 399 5.57 31.35 1.19
CA MET A 399 6.75 32.09 1.70
C MET A 399 6.80 32.07 3.25
N TYR A 400 7.74 31.27 3.77
CA TYR A 400 8.62 31.58 4.91
C TYR A 400 8.30 32.84 5.74
N ASP A 401 7.92 32.68 7.03
CA ASP A 401 8.09 33.72 8.05
C ASP A 401 9.37 33.44 8.87
N PRO A 402 10.45 34.24 8.72
CA PRO A 402 11.71 34.05 9.44
C PRO A 402 11.70 34.41 10.94
N GLN A 403 10.61 34.93 11.53
CA GLN A 403 10.72 35.67 12.80
C GLN A 403 9.89 35.20 14.01
N SER A 404 9.14 34.09 13.97
CA SER A 404 8.48 33.62 15.20
C SER A 404 9.45 32.90 16.15
N LYS A 405 9.95 33.63 17.15
CA LYS A 405 10.81 33.10 18.22
C LYS A 405 10.03 32.21 19.20
N ARG A 406 10.47 30.96 19.27
CA ARG A 406 10.41 29.98 20.39
C ARG A 406 9.20 29.03 20.51
N PRO A 407 9.46 27.82 21.05
CA PRO A 407 8.69 26.61 20.79
C PRO A 407 7.77 26.24 21.95
N SER A 408 6.62 25.64 21.65
CA SER A 408 5.88 24.82 22.63
C SER A 408 5.83 23.39 22.11
N HIS A 409 6.74 22.57 22.63
CA HIS A 409 6.58 21.12 22.67
C HIS A 409 5.45 20.79 23.65
N THR A 410 4.38 20.22 23.11
CA THR A 410 3.53 19.28 23.83
C THR A 410 2.91 18.38 22.75
N PRO A 411 3.14 17.06 22.79
CA PRO A 411 2.48 16.15 21.85
C PRO A 411 0.98 16.22 22.13
N VAL A 412 0.22 16.76 21.19
CA VAL A 412 -1.24 16.60 21.21
C VAL A 412 -1.52 15.25 20.59
N GLU A 413 -1.90 14.27 21.41
CA GLU A 413 -2.49 13.02 20.97
C GLU A 413 -3.61 13.31 19.95
N GLY A 414 -3.56 12.63 18.79
CA GLY A 414 -4.74 12.47 17.93
C GLY A 414 -4.97 13.47 16.78
N LYS A 415 -3.92 13.94 16.08
CA LYS A 415 -4.14 14.60 14.78
C LYS A 415 -4.26 13.56 13.66
N LYS A 416 -5.51 13.21 13.32
CA LYS A 416 -5.87 12.54 12.07
C LYS A 416 -5.69 13.51 10.91
N ASP A 417 -4.86 13.17 9.92
CA ASP A 417 -4.80 13.90 8.66
C ASP A 417 -6.16 13.76 7.92
N GLY A 418 -6.86 14.86 7.62
CA GLY A 418 -8.10 14.83 6.81
C GLY A 418 -9.24 15.81 7.17
N TYR A 419 -8.97 17.10 7.38
CA TYR A 419 -9.93 18.07 7.93
C TYR A 419 -11.07 18.58 7.01
N ASP A 420 -11.47 17.87 5.95
CA ASP A 420 -12.71 18.21 5.19
C ASP A 420 -13.59 17.01 4.82
N GLY A 421 -13.22 15.79 5.24
CA GLY A 421 -14.00 14.59 5.01
C GLY A 421 -14.05 14.09 3.56
N LEU A 422 -13.25 14.66 2.64
CA LEU A 422 -13.17 14.21 1.24
C LEU A 422 -12.79 12.74 1.10
N PHE A 423 -12.01 12.18 2.04
CA PHE A 423 -11.73 10.74 2.09
C PHE A 423 -13.01 9.90 2.14
N TYR A 424 -13.94 10.22 3.04
CA TYR A 424 -15.19 9.48 3.14
C TYR A 424 -16.10 9.70 1.93
N ILE A 425 -16.05 10.89 1.32
CA ILE A 425 -16.75 11.14 0.07
C ILE A 425 -16.19 10.27 -1.04
N GLY A 426 -14.86 10.15 -1.16
CA GLY A 426 -14.19 9.30 -2.13
C GLY A 426 -14.66 7.85 -2.05
N LYS A 427 -14.84 7.32 -0.85
CA LYS A 427 -15.39 5.97 -0.65
C LYS A 427 -16.76 5.83 -1.32
N ILE A 428 -17.65 6.80 -1.13
CA ILE A 428 -18.98 6.74 -1.75
C ILE A 428 -18.86 6.78 -3.28
N LEU A 429 -17.93 7.57 -3.82
CA LEU A 429 -17.72 7.67 -5.27
C LEU A 429 -17.34 6.32 -5.85
N HIS A 430 -16.37 5.62 -5.24
CA HIS A 430 -15.97 4.26 -5.65
C HIS A 430 -17.17 3.31 -5.69
N MET A 431 -17.91 3.20 -4.57
CA MET A 431 -19.09 2.34 -4.46
C MET A 431 -20.11 2.62 -5.58
N VAL A 432 -20.34 3.90 -5.88
CA VAL A 432 -21.28 4.33 -6.92
C VAL A 432 -20.75 4.05 -8.33
N GLN A 433 -19.45 4.16 -8.55
CA GLN A 433 -18.82 3.84 -9.82
C GLN A 433 -18.91 2.34 -10.11
N ASP A 434 -18.55 1.52 -9.12
CA ASP A 434 -18.71 0.06 -9.12
C ASP A 434 -20.14 -0.36 -9.48
N SER A 435 -21.15 0.39 -9.03
CA SER A 435 -22.55 0.09 -9.36
C SER A 435 -22.88 0.11 -10.85
N TYR A 436 -22.04 0.72 -11.70
CA TYR A 436 -22.22 0.74 -13.15
C TYR A 436 -21.28 -0.22 -13.88
N SER A 437 -20.42 -0.93 -13.15
CA SER A 437 -19.63 -2.01 -13.73
C SER A 437 -20.50 -3.23 -14.03
N LEU A 438 -20.30 -3.79 -15.22
CA LEU A 438 -21.00 -4.99 -15.69
C LEU A 438 -20.59 -6.24 -14.93
N SER A 439 -19.43 -6.24 -14.26
CA SER A 439 -19.01 -7.35 -13.40
C SER A 439 -19.67 -7.24 -12.01
N HIS A 440 -20.13 -6.07 -11.59
CA HIS A 440 -20.70 -5.88 -10.24
C HIS A 440 -22.23 -5.92 -10.24
N THR A 441 -22.86 -5.30 -11.25
CA THR A 441 -24.33 -5.29 -11.39
C THR A 441 -24.76 -5.64 -12.81
N GLN A 442 -25.91 -6.31 -12.92
CA GLN A 442 -26.61 -6.45 -14.19
C GLN A 442 -27.74 -5.43 -14.22
N ARG A 443 -27.85 -4.68 -15.31
CA ARG A 443 -28.88 -3.65 -15.49
C ARG A 443 -29.71 -3.91 -16.74
N ASP A 444 -30.97 -3.48 -16.71
CA ASP A 444 -31.84 -3.49 -17.88
C ASP A 444 -31.59 -2.27 -18.79
N SER A 445 -32.32 -2.18 -19.89
CA SER A 445 -32.21 -1.07 -20.85
C SER A 445 -32.62 0.30 -20.29
N GLU A 446 -33.31 0.33 -19.15
CA GLU A 446 -33.67 1.57 -18.43
C GLU A 446 -32.66 1.87 -17.30
N ASN A 447 -31.50 1.21 -17.30
CA ASN A 447 -30.43 1.36 -16.31
C ASN A 447 -30.84 0.95 -14.88
N ARG A 448 -31.86 0.07 -14.74
CA ARG A 448 -32.30 -0.46 -13.45
C ARG A 448 -31.61 -1.79 -13.14
N ILE A 449 -31.25 -2.01 -11.88
CA ILE A 449 -30.58 -3.20 -11.40
C ILE A 449 -31.52 -4.39 -11.49
N VAL A 450 -31.11 -5.36 -12.30
CA VAL A 450 -31.73 -6.69 -12.42
C VAL A 450 -31.12 -7.64 -11.39
N GLN A 451 -29.81 -7.49 -11.11
CA GLN A 451 -29.07 -8.38 -10.22
C GLN A 451 -27.83 -7.67 -9.66
N PHE A 452 -27.62 -7.73 -8.34
CA PHE A 452 -26.30 -7.54 -7.75
C PHE A 452 -25.53 -8.86 -7.86
N GLN A 453 -24.31 -8.83 -8.41
CA GLN A 453 -23.50 -10.03 -8.61
C GLN A 453 -22.59 -10.29 -7.40
N GLY A 454 -22.14 -11.53 -7.22
CA GLY A 454 -21.21 -11.94 -6.17
C GLY A 454 -19.82 -12.20 -6.74
N TYR A 455 -18.78 -11.76 -6.04
CA TYR A 455 -17.40 -11.93 -6.48
C TYR A 455 -16.96 -13.40 -6.44
N ASP A 456 -17.50 -14.17 -5.49
CA ASP A 456 -17.23 -15.59 -5.29
C ASP A 456 -17.63 -16.47 -6.50
N ALA A 457 -18.60 -16.02 -7.30
CA ALA A 457 -19.04 -16.69 -8.52
C ALA A 457 -18.23 -16.31 -9.77
N GLN A 458 -17.27 -15.39 -9.66
CA GLN A 458 -16.61 -14.76 -10.81
C GLN A 458 -15.18 -15.25 -11.07
N ASN A 459 -14.78 -15.16 -12.33
CA ASN A 459 -13.39 -15.31 -12.74
C ASN A 459 -12.66 -13.97 -12.54
N HIS A 460 -11.69 -13.94 -11.64
CA HIS A 460 -10.93 -12.74 -11.29
C HIS A 460 -10.26 -12.04 -12.50
N HIS A 461 -9.90 -12.76 -13.57
CA HIS A 461 -9.32 -12.14 -14.76
C HIS A 461 -10.36 -11.45 -15.64
N LYS A 462 -11.59 -12.00 -15.72
CA LYS A 462 -12.67 -11.42 -16.52
C LYS A 462 -13.34 -10.25 -15.80
N HIS A 463 -13.41 -10.32 -14.47
CA HIS A 463 -13.95 -9.28 -13.59
C HIS A 463 -13.32 -7.92 -13.89
N GLY A 464 -11.99 -7.81 -13.75
CA GLY A 464 -11.28 -6.55 -13.94
C GLY A 464 -11.16 -6.06 -15.39
N HIS A 465 -11.80 -6.71 -16.37
CA HIS A 465 -11.87 -6.18 -17.74
C HIS A 465 -13.05 -5.22 -17.94
N ALA A 466 -14.14 -5.42 -17.17
CA ALA A 466 -15.31 -4.53 -17.20
C ALA A 466 -14.97 -3.12 -16.68
N ASP A 467 -13.95 -3.03 -15.82
CA ASP A 467 -13.54 -1.79 -15.13
C ASP A 467 -12.43 -1.01 -15.87
N LYS A 468 -12.24 -1.26 -17.17
CA LYS A 468 -11.13 -0.65 -17.94
C LYS A 468 -11.55 0.30 -19.06
N ASP A 469 -12.83 0.33 -19.45
CA ASP A 469 -13.30 1.19 -20.54
C ASP A 469 -13.91 2.51 -20.03
N GLY A 470 -13.07 3.55 -19.98
CA GLY A 470 -13.43 4.91 -19.58
C GLY A 470 -14.43 5.61 -20.52
N GLY A 471 -14.61 5.10 -21.74
CA GLY A 471 -15.56 5.63 -22.71
C GLY A 471 -16.95 4.99 -22.65
N SER A 472 -17.09 3.89 -21.89
CA SER A 472 -18.34 3.14 -21.80
C SER A 472 -19.51 3.98 -21.27
N ILE A 473 -20.74 3.58 -21.62
CA ILE A 473 -21.95 4.23 -21.09
C ILE A 473 -22.04 4.11 -19.56
N GLY A 474 -21.51 3.01 -19.00
CA GLY A 474 -21.39 2.80 -17.55
C GLY A 474 -20.48 3.84 -16.90
N ALA A 475 -19.29 4.09 -17.48
CA ALA A 475 -18.37 5.11 -17.00
C ALA A 475 -18.97 6.53 -17.06
N GLN A 476 -19.76 6.84 -18.08
CA GLN A 476 -20.47 8.12 -18.19
C GLN A 476 -21.58 8.29 -17.14
N HIS A 477 -22.34 7.22 -16.86
CA HIS A 477 -23.33 7.21 -15.78
C HIS A 477 -22.66 7.32 -14.41
N ALA A 478 -21.54 6.64 -14.20
CA ALA A 478 -20.72 6.73 -13.00
C ALA A 478 -20.21 8.15 -12.77
N GLU A 479 -19.65 8.81 -13.79
CA GLU A 479 -19.21 10.21 -13.70
C GLU A 479 -20.35 11.17 -13.38
N THR A 480 -21.51 10.99 -14.00
CA THR A 480 -22.70 11.80 -13.72
C THR A 480 -23.15 11.64 -12.27
N ALA A 481 -23.19 10.39 -11.78
CA ALA A 481 -23.55 10.10 -10.40
C ALA A 481 -22.55 10.64 -9.39
N SER A 482 -21.25 10.42 -9.62
CA SER A 482 -20.17 10.96 -8.79
C SER A 482 -20.22 12.49 -8.74
N THR A 483 -20.46 13.16 -9.87
CA THR A 483 -20.58 14.63 -9.96
C THR A 483 -21.73 15.12 -9.08
N GLN A 484 -22.88 14.45 -9.11
CA GLN A 484 -24.04 14.87 -8.34
C GLN A 484 -23.82 14.71 -6.82
N ILE A 485 -23.15 13.64 -6.39
CA ILE A 485 -22.80 13.41 -4.98
C ILE A 485 -21.85 14.50 -4.48
N LEU A 486 -20.84 14.84 -5.28
CA LEU A 486 -19.91 15.92 -4.97
C LEU A 486 -20.60 17.29 -4.93
N LYS A 487 -21.63 17.52 -5.76
CA LYS A 487 -22.48 18.72 -5.67
C LYS A 487 -23.23 18.78 -4.36
N PHE A 488 -23.85 17.69 -3.88
CA PHE A 488 -24.50 17.68 -2.56
C PHE A 488 -23.51 18.00 -1.44
N TYR A 489 -22.33 17.38 -1.47
CA TYR A 489 -21.26 17.68 -0.53
C TYR A 489 -20.86 19.17 -0.57
N LYS A 490 -20.65 19.72 -1.76
CA LYS A 490 -20.30 21.13 -1.96
C LYS A 490 -21.39 22.08 -1.52
N GLU A 491 -22.66 21.80 -1.82
CA GLU A 491 -23.77 22.64 -1.42
C GLU A 491 -23.93 22.71 0.11
N PHE A 492 -23.65 21.61 0.80
CA PHE A 492 -23.53 21.60 2.25
C PHE A 492 -22.29 22.38 2.75
N ARG A 493 -21.11 22.10 2.17
CA ARG A 493 -19.91 22.98 2.00
C ARG A 493 -20.17 24.47 2.14
N ASP A 494 -20.90 24.95 1.14
CA ASP A 494 -21.12 26.35 0.87
C ASP A 494 -22.25 26.92 1.73
N GLY A 495 -22.90 26.11 2.57
CA GLY A 495 -24.03 26.50 3.41
C GLY A 495 -25.34 26.70 2.65
N LYS A 496 -25.45 26.23 1.40
CA LYS A 496 -26.69 26.25 0.62
C LYS A 496 -27.69 25.24 1.16
N ILE A 497 -27.20 24.09 1.62
CA ILE A 497 -27.96 23.13 2.42
C ILE A 497 -27.50 23.28 3.87
N THR A 498 -28.41 23.65 4.76
CA THR A 498 -28.07 24.10 6.12
C THR A 498 -28.22 23.02 7.19
N THR A 499 -28.77 21.85 6.84
CA THR A 499 -29.00 20.76 7.80
C THR A 499 -28.41 19.45 7.30
N GLU A 500 -27.80 18.71 8.23
CA GLU A 500 -27.28 17.36 7.99
C GLU A 500 -28.38 16.44 7.46
N ALA A 501 -29.55 16.45 8.09
CA ALA A 501 -30.71 15.67 7.67
C ALA A 501 -31.17 16.01 6.24
N GLY A 502 -31.09 17.29 5.84
CA GLY A 502 -31.47 17.74 4.50
C GLY A 502 -30.54 17.18 3.42
N VAL A 503 -29.22 17.27 3.61
CA VAL A 503 -28.26 16.76 2.61
C VAL A 503 -28.25 15.23 2.56
N LEU A 504 -28.39 14.55 3.70
CA LEU A 504 -28.49 13.08 3.74
C LEU A 504 -29.75 12.57 3.03
N LEU A 505 -30.88 13.27 3.17
CA LEU A 505 -32.10 12.93 2.44
C LEU A 505 -31.93 13.10 0.92
N LEU A 506 -31.26 14.17 0.47
CA LEU A 506 -30.96 14.38 -0.95
C LEU A 506 -30.07 13.28 -1.51
N LEU A 507 -28.99 12.94 -0.81
CA LEU A 507 -28.11 11.83 -1.17
C LEU A 507 -28.90 10.53 -1.28
N LYS A 508 -29.64 10.16 -0.23
CA LYS A 508 -30.38 8.90 -0.17
C LYS A 508 -31.40 8.78 -1.29
N ASN A 509 -32.20 9.83 -1.53
CA ASN A 509 -33.16 9.86 -2.63
C ASN A 509 -32.49 9.74 -3.99
N TYR A 510 -31.33 10.38 -4.16
CA TYR A 510 -30.58 10.30 -5.40
C TYR A 510 -30.04 8.88 -5.64
N LEU A 511 -29.39 8.30 -4.64
CA LEU A 511 -28.88 6.94 -4.71
C LEU A 511 -30.01 5.93 -4.95
N ASP A 512 -31.12 6.04 -4.23
CA ASP A 512 -32.27 5.14 -4.33
C ASP A 512 -32.93 5.14 -5.72
N LYS A 513 -33.10 6.33 -6.31
CA LYS A 513 -33.88 6.52 -7.55
C LYS A 513 -33.05 6.53 -8.82
N HIS A 514 -31.79 6.94 -8.75
CA HIS A 514 -30.97 7.17 -9.94
C HIS A 514 -29.75 6.25 -10.02
N VAL A 515 -29.17 5.83 -8.89
CA VAL A 515 -27.99 4.94 -8.90
C VAL A 515 -28.39 3.48 -8.72
N TYR A 516 -29.26 3.19 -7.76
CA TYR A 516 -29.72 1.84 -7.42
C TYR A 516 -31.22 1.61 -7.64
N PRO A 517 -31.87 2.08 -8.73
CA PRO A 517 -33.24 1.66 -9.00
C PRO A 517 -33.24 0.16 -9.32
N ILE A 518 -34.04 -0.63 -8.61
CA ILE A 518 -34.20 -2.07 -8.91
C ILE A 518 -35.29 -2.21 -9.97
N ALA A 519 -35.08 -3.10 -10.94
CA ALA A 519 -36.08 -3.36 -11.97
C ALA A 519 -37.34 -3.98 -11.35
N PRO A 520 -38.56 -3.62 -11.80
CA PRO A 520 -39.80 -4.11 -11.21
C PRO A 520 -39.86 -5.64 -11.13
N GLY A 521 -40.18 -6.18 -9.96
CA GLY A 521 -40.27 -7.62 -9.71
C GLY A 521 -38.93 -8.31 -9.44
N ARG A 522 -37.83 -7.56 -9.35
CA ARG A 522 -36.49 -8.08 -9.03
C ARG A 522 -36.08 -7.87 -7.57
N GLU A 523 -36.91 -7.20 -6.77
CA GLU A 523 -36.62 -6.81 -5.39
C GLU A 523 -36.32 -8.01 -4.50
N ASN A 524 -37.15 -9.06 -4.60
CA ASN A 524 -37.07 -10.28 -3.79
C ASN A 524 -36.24 -11.40 -4.44
N VAL A 525 -35.59 -11.14 -5.58
CA VAL A 525 -34.71 -12.11 -6.23
C VAL A 525 -33.42 -12.20 -5.42
N THR A 526 -32.95 -13.42 -5.17
CA THR A 526 -31.67 -13.68 -4.51
C THR A 526 -30.53 -13.04 -5.30
N ALA A 527 -29.84 -12.09 -4.67
CA ALA A 527 -28.60 -11.46 -5.11
C ALA A 527 -27.43 -12.47 -5.10
N GLY A 528 -26.36 -12.15 -5.83
CA GLY A 528 -25.20 -13.01 -6.00
C GLY A 528 -25.14 -13.65 -7.38
N GLY A 529 -24.29 -14.67 -7.53
CA GLY A 529 -24.01 -15.29 -8.82
C GLY A 529 -23.20 -14.39 -9.75
N SER A 530 -23.09 -14.79 -11.01
CA SER A 530 -22.31 -14.07 -12.01
C SER A 530 -22.99 -14.16 -13.38
N ALA A 531 -22.88 -13.09 -14.17
CA ALA A 531 -23.23 -13.12 -15.58
C ALA A 531 -22.34 -14.15 -16.31
N PRO A 532 -22.85 -14.88 -17.32
CA PRO A 532 -22.11 -15.93 -18.02
C PRO A 532 -20.73 -15.50 -18.54
N GLU A 533 -20.59 -14.24 -18.93
CA GLU A 533 -19.35 -13.66 -19.42
C GLU A 533 -18.29 -13.46 -18.32
N TYR A 534 -18.68 -13.32 -17.05
CA TYR A 534 -17.77 -13.12 -15.91
C TYR A 534 -17.63 -14.36 -15.01
N SER A 535 -18.42 -15.41 -15.25
CA SER A 535 -18.42 -16.61 -14.42
C SER A 535 -17.09 -17.38 -14.52
N LYS A 536 -16.78 -18.12 -13.45
CA LYS A 536 -15.60 -19.00 -13.32
C LYS A 536 -15.44 -20.00 -14.46
#